data_AF-A0A0J8YE31-F1
#
_entry.id   AF-A0A0J8YE31-F1
#
_cell.length_a   1.000
_cell.length_b   1.000
_cell.length_c   1.000
_cell.angle_alpha   90.00
_cell.angle_beta   90.00
_cell.angle_gamma   90.00
#
_symmetry.space_group_name_H-M   'P 1'
#
loop_
_entity.id
_entity.type
_entity.pdbx_description
1 polymer ?
#
loop_
_entity_poly.entity_id
_entity_poly.type
_entity_poly.pdbx_seq_one_letter_code
_entity_poly.pdbx_strand_id
1 'polypeptide(L)' 'MSLSIDKKQQPEGEYVYTATCREQTYHFTVTGKGATATEADQNLLRALEEMKQRLDEVAQTGKLSA' A
#
# COMPACT_ATOMS: atom_id res chain seq x y z
N MET A 1 7.01 13.27 -1.39
CA MET A 1 6.31 11.96 -1.43
C MET A 1 5.04 12.16 -2.25
N SER A 2 4.91 11.46 -3.38
CA SER A 2 3.67 11.49 -4.18
C SER A 2 2.92 10.18 -3.95
N LEU A 3 1.95 10.22 -3.05
CA LEU A 3 1.02 9.11 -2.83
C LEU A 3 -0.22 9.37 -3.67
N SER A 4 -0.52 8.47 -4.61
CA SER A 4 -1.75 8.53 -5.42
C SER A 4 -2.64 7.35 -5.03
N ILE A 5 -3.89 7.64 -4.67
CA ILE A 5 -4.85 6.61 -4.30
C ILE A 5 -5.96 6.59 -5.35
N ASP A 6 -6.04 5.50 -6.10
CA ASP A 6 -7.12 5.22 -7.04
C ASP A 6 -8.19 4.37 -6.34
N LYS A 7 -9.42 4.88 -6.24
CA LYS A 7 -10.53 4.15 -5.64
C LYS A 7 -11.50 3.74 -6.74
N LYS A 8 -11.62 2.43 -6.98
CA LYS A 8 -12.53 1.87 -7.99
C LYS A 8 -13.50 0.89 -7.35
N GLN A 9 -14.74 0.97 -7.78
CA GLN A 9 -15.74 -0.05 -7.49
C GLN A 9 -15.80 -0.99 -8.69
N GLN A 10 -15.60 -2.27 -8.45
CA GLN A 10 -15.74 -3.31 -9.47
C GLN A 10 -17.22 -3.58 -9.74
N PRO A 11 -17.56 -4.00 -10.97
CA PRO A 11 -18.93 -4.35 -11.34
C PRO A 11 -19.52 -5.51 -10.53
N GLU A 12 -18.67 -6.36 -9.92
CA GLU A 12 -19.07 -7.45 -9.02
C GLU A 12 -19.47 -6.97 -7.60
N GLY A 13 -19.45 -5.65 -7.37
CA GLY A 13 -19.79 -5.03 -6.07
C GLY A 13 -18.61 -4.88 -5.11
N GLU A 14 -17.44 -5.42 -5.46
CA GLU A 14 -16.22 -5.27 -4.67
C GLU A 14 -15.60 -3.88 -4.83
N TYR A 15 -15.02 -3.37 -3.76
CA TYR A 15 -14.24 -2.14 -3.75
C TYR A 15 -12.76 -2.47 -3.85
N VAL A 16 -12.07 -1.84 -4.80
CA VAL A 16 -10.64 -2.01 -5.05
C VAL A 16 -9.97 -0.66 -4.96
N TYR A 17 -9.15 -0.49 -3.92
CA TYR A 17 -8.37 0.72 -3.71
C TYR A 17 -6.92 0.41 -4.00
N THR A 18 -6.28 1.25 -4.80
CA THR A 18 -4.88 1.09 -5.20
C THR A 18 -4.11 2.32 -4.77
N ALA A 19 -3.25 2.18 -3.77
CA ALA A 19 -2.30 3.19 -3.36
C ALA A 19 -0.97 2.97 -4.08
N THR A 20 -0.58 3.93 -4.92
CA THR A 20 0.73 3.96 -5.56
C THR A 20 1.61 4.97 -4.84
N CYS A 21 2.68 4.49 -4.22
CA CYS A 21 3.70 5.35 -3.64
C CYS A 21 4.88 5.44 -4.60
N ARG A 22 5.20 6.65 -5.04
CA ARG A 22 6.42 6.93 -5.79
C ARG A 22 7.35 7.83 -4.97
N GLU A 23 8.48 7.28 -4.57
CA GLU A 23 9.59 7.99 -3.93
C GLU A 23 10.87 7.84 -4.75
N GLN A 24 11.84 8.76 -4.61
CA GLN A 24 13.03 8.82 -5.48
C GLN A 24 13.86 7.53 -5.48
N THR A 25 13.81 6.77 -4.37
CA THR A 25 14.60 5.55 -4.18
C THR A 25 13.76 4.28 -4.26
N TYR A 26 12.43 4.37 -4.11
CA TYR A 26 11.55 3.21 -4.11
C TYR A 26 10.16 3.52 -4.64
N HIS A 27 9.62 2.58 -5.41
CA HIS A 27 8.27 2.63 -5.95
C HIS A 27 7.53 1.36 -5.54
N PHE A 28 6.38 1.51 -4.88
CA PHE A 28 5.54 0.37 -4.55
C PHE A 28 4.07 0.69 -4.78
N THR A 29 3.31 -0.35 -5.11
CA THR A 29 1.87 -0.27 -5.32
C THR A 29 1.20 -1.26 -4.39
N VAL A 30 0.21 -0.79 -3.63
CA VAL A 30 -0.57 -1.58 -2.70
C VAL A 30 -2.01 -1.57 -3.16
N THR A 31 -2.63 -2.73 -3.23
CA THR A 31 -4.03 -2.87 -3.60
C THR A 31 -4.80 -3.49 -2.45
N GLY A 32 -5.73 -2.74 -1.88
CA GLY A 32 -6.71 -3.22 -0.91
C GLY A 32 -8.00 -3.59 -1.62
N LYS A 33 -8.54 -4.77 -1.29
CA LYS A 33 -9.85 -5.22 -1.79
C LYS A 33 -10.79 -5.47 -0.61
N GLY A 34 -12.08 -5.23 -0.81
CA GLY A 34 -13.10 -5.53 0.19
C GLY A 34 -14.51 -5.53 -0.42
N ALA A 35 -15.45 -6.19 0.26
CA ALA A 35 -16.86 -6.19 -0.15
C ALA A 35 -17.52 -4.82 0.08
N THR A 36 -16.98 -4.02 1.01
CA THR A 36 -17.42 -2.66 1.29
C THR A 36 -16.28 -1.65 1.15
N ALA A 37 -16.66 -0.38 0.96
CA ALA A 37 -15.73 0.74 0.92
C ALA A 37 -14.83 0.80 2.17
N THR A 38 -15.38 0.47 3.34
CA THR A 38 -14.66 0.43 4.62
C THR A 38 -13.69 -0.74 4.71
N GLU A 39 -14.09 -1.93 4.27
CA GLU A 39 -13.19 -3.09 4.25
C GLU A 39 -12.02 -2.88 3.29
N ALA A 40 -12.28 -2.35 2.09
CA ALA A 40 -11.22 -2.04 1.14
C ALA A 40 -10.23 -1.00 1.69
N ASP A 41 -10.73 -0.01 2.45
CA ASP A 41 -9.89 1.00 3.12
C ASP A 41 -9.03 0.38 4.24
N GLN A 42 -9.63 -0.43 5.11
CA GLN A 42 -8.91 -1.13 6.18
C GLN A 42 -7.85 -2.09 5.64
N ASN A 43 -8.18 -2.81 4.57
CA ASN A 43 -7.27 -3.76 3.94
C ASN A 43 -6.09 -3.03 3.27
N LEU A 44 -6.37 -1.90 2.60
CA LEU A 44 -5.33 -1.04 2.05
C LEU A 44 -4.41 -0.48 3.14
N LEU A 45 -4.98 0.04 4.23
CA LEU A 45 -4.24 0.59 5.38
C LEU A 45 -3.34 -0.47 6.01
N ARG A 46 -3.88 -1.67 6.26
CA ARG A 46 -3.09 -2.79 6.80
C ARG A 46 -1.93 -3.15 5.89
N ALA A 47 -2.18 -3.30 4.59
CA ALA A 47 -1.13 -3.64 3.63
C ALA A 47 -0.06 -2.54 3.50
N LEU A 48 -0.45 -1.27 3.61
CA LEU A 48 0.49 -0.13 3.68
C LEU A 48 1.33 -0.17 4.95
N GLU A 49 0.73 -0.48 6.10
CA GLU A 49 1.43 -0.57 7.39
C GLU A 49 2.43 -1.73 7.41
N GLU A 50 2.03 -2.90 6.90
CA GLU A 50 2.93 -4.05 6.73
C GLU A 50 4.09 -3.73 5.78
N MET A 51 3.82 -3.05 4.65
CA MET A 51 4.89 -2.60 3.76
C MET A 51 5.83 -1.62 4.45
N LYS A 52 5.30 -0.66 5.22
CA LYS A 52 6.11 0.32 5.93
C LYS A 52 7.01 -0.35 6.97
N GLN A 53 6.48 -1.33 7.72
CA GLN A 53 7.25 -2.10 8.69
C GLN A 53 8.38 -2.87 8.01
N ARG A 54 8.07 -3.58 6.91
CA ARG A 54 9.08 -4.32 6.14
C ARG A 54 10.13 -3.41 5.50
N LEU A 55 9.73 -2.24 5.01
CA LEU A 55 10.65 -1.26 4.44
C LEU A 55 11.58 -0.69 5.50
N ASP A 56 11.07 -0.45 6.71
CA ASP A 56 11.85 0.00 7.87
C ASP A 56 12.85 -1.09 8.30
N GLU A 57 12.44 -2.36 8.37
CA GLU A 57 13.34 -3.48 8.64
C GLU A 57 14.43 -3.64 7.57
N VAL A 58 14.08 -3.50 6.29
CA VAL A 58 15.04 -3.53 5.16
C VAL A 58 15.98 -2.32 5.19
N ALA A 59 15.48 -1.12 5.52
CA ALA A 59 16.29 0.08 5.65
C ALA A 59 17.26 0.01 6.84
N GLN A 60 16.85 -0.61 7.94
CA GLN A 60 17.69 -0.85 9.11
C GLN A 60 18.74 -1.94 8.84
N THR A 61 18.37 -3.06 8.21
CA THR A 61 19.32 -4.12 7.85
C THR A 61 20.27 -3.71 6.72
N GLY A 62 19.83 -2.86 5.80
CA GLY A 62 20.68 -2.28 4.75
C GLY A 62 21.76 -1.33 5.27
N LYS A 63 21.63 -0.80 6.50
CA LYS A 63 22.67 -0.01 7.17
C LYS A 63 23.72 -0.85 7.91
N LEU A 64 23.54 -2.17 8.03
CA LEU A 64 24.47 -3.06 8.74
C LEU A 64 25.50 -3.73 7.82
N SER A 65 25.59 -3.34 6.55
CA SER A 65 26.55 -3.90 5.59
C SER A 65 27.18 -2.80 4.74
N ALA A 66 27.87 -1.87 5.38
CA ALA A 66 28.87 -1.00 4.78
C ALA A 66 30.03 -0.81 5.76
#